data_AF-A0A7X1FE67-F1
#
_entry.id   AF-A0A7X1FE67-F1
#
_cell.length_a   1.000
_cell.length_b   1.000
_cell.length_c   1.000
_cell.angle_alpha   90.00
_cell.angle_beta   90.00
_cell.angle_gamma   90.00
#
_symmetry.space_group_name_H-M   'P 1'
#
loop_
_entity.id
_entity.type
_entity.pdbx_description
1 polymer ?
#
loop_
_entity_poly.entity_id
_entity_poly.type
_entity_poly.pdbx_seq_one_letter_code
_entity_poly.pdbx_strand_id
1 'polypeptide(L)' 'MRGPARGRNLVNTSLINQADIFGAFATGPTGHNYSAGLDLQLNLLHLTDETCYDASHVGMFAIVAPGRSAELAANVRF' A
#
# COMPACT_ATOMS: atom_id res chain seq x y z
N MET A 1 -0.51 -34.31 -15.78
CA MET A 1 -0.33 -33.43 -16.97
C MET A 1 0.07 -32.05 -16.47
N ARG A 2 1.30 -31.59 -16.75
CA ARG A 2 1.84 -30.29 -16.30
C ARG A 2 1.40 -29.21 -17.28
N GLY A 3 0.55 -28.28 -16.83
CA GLY A 3 0.14 -27.12 -17.64
C GLY A 3 1.33 -26.19 -17.94
N PRO A 4 1.22 -25.34 -18.97
CA PRO A 4 2.30 -24.42 -19.35
C PRO A 4 2.62 -23.46 -18.19
N ALA A 5 3.90 -23.13 -18.04
CA ALA A 5 4.36 -22.13 -17.06
C ALA A 5 3.78 -20.77 -17.44
N ARG A 6 2.72 -20.34 -16.74
CA ARG A 6 2.18 -19.00 -16.86
C ARG A 6 3.15 -18.04 -16.16
N GLY A 7 3.45 -16.91 -16.80
CA GLY A 7 4.23 -15.85 -16.17
C GLY A 7 3.49 -15.35 -14.93
N ARG A 8 4.20 -15.27 -13.81
CA ARG A 8 3.70 -14.72 -12.54
C ARG A 8 3.14 -13.33 -12.81
N ASN A 9 1.82 -13.15 -12.79
CA ASN A 9 1.22 -11.83 -13.01
C ASN A 9 0.76 -11.26 -11.67
N LEU A 10 1.67 -10.55 -11.01
CA LEU A 10 1.42 -9.90 -9.74
C LEU A 10 0.81 -8.51 -10.01
N VAL A 11 -0.51 -8.38 -9.85
CA VAL A 11 -1.20 -7.11 -10.01
C VAL A 11 -1.43 -6.49 -8.64
N ASN A 12 -0.84 -5.33 -8.41
CA ASN A 12 -1.07 -4.52 -7.21
C ASN A 12 -1.73 -3.20 -7.62
N THR A 13 -2.58 -2.65 -6.75
CA THR A 13 -3.26 -1.36 -7.00
C THR A 13 -3.25 -0.54 -5.73
N SER A 14 -2.95 0.76 -5.86
CA SER A 14 -2.91 1.70 -4.75
C SER A 14 -3.83 2.89 -5.02
N LEU A 15 -4.57 3.30 -3.99
CA LEU A 15 -5.32 4.54 -3.95
C LEU A 15 -4.71 5.44 -2.86
N ILE A 16 -4.37 6.66 -3.22
CA ILE A 16 -3.79 7.65 -2.30
C ILE A 16 -4.61 8.93 -2.41
N ASN A 17 -5.06 9.45 -1.27
CA ASN A 17 -5.75 10.73 -1.14
C ASN A 17 -5.03 11.60 -0.11
N GLN A 18 -4.82 12.87 -0.44
CA GLN A 18 -4.05 13.82 0.37
C GLN A 18 -4.89 15.06 0.62
N ALA A 19 -4.97 15.48 1.88
CA ALA A 19 -5.62 16.71 2.29
C ALA A 19 -4.63 17.58 3.07
N ASP A 20 -4.56 18.85 2.70
CA ASP A 20 -3.70 19.83 3.33
C ASP A 20 -4.53 20.99 3.90
N ILE A 21 -4.13 21.44 5.08
CA ILE A 21 -4.70 22.60 5.77
C ILE A 21 -3.57 23.57 6.08
N PHE A 22 -3.79 24.82 5.73
CA PHE A 22 -2.89 25.92 6.03
C PHE A 22 -3.67 27.03 6.72
N GLY A 23 -3.02 27.76 7.60
CA GLY A 23 -3.62 28.95 8.17
C GLY A 23 -2.61 29.87 8.84
N ALA A 24 -3.08 31.08 9.11
CA ALA A 24 -2.35 32.07 9.86
C ALA A 24 -3.26 32.68 10.91
N PHE A 25 -2.70 33.00 12.08
CA PHE A 25 -3.40 33.75 13.12
C PHE A 25 -2.46 34.75 13.76
N ALA A 26 -3.02 35.85 14.27
CA ALA A 26 -2.26 36.86 14.99
C ALA A 26 -2.64 36.82 16.48
N THR A 27 -1.63 36.86 17.34
CA THR A 27 -1.77 37.06 18.78
C THR A 27 -1.12 38.39 19.14
N GLY A 28 -1.91 39.46 19.14
CA GLY A 28 -1.38 40.82 19.30
C GLY A 28 -0.42 41.19 18.15
N PRO A 29 0.79 41.71 18.42
CA PRO A 29 1.76 42.06 17.37
C PRO A 29 2.48 40.83 16.76
N THR A 30 2.26 39.62 17.28
CA THR A 30 2.92 38.40 16.79
C THR A 30 2.02 37.63 15.83
N GLY A 31 2.52 37.36 14.62
CA GLY A 31 1.86 36.49 13.64
C GLY A 31 2.36 35.04 13.75
N HIS A 32 1.46 34.10 13.48
CA HIS A 32 1.72 32.66 13.49
C HIS A 32 1.21 32.05 12.20
N ASN A 33 1.96 31.11 11.64
CA ASN A 33 1.54 30.28 10.51
C ASN A 33 1.51 28.83 10.96
N TYR A 34 0.56 28.06 10.44
CA TYR A 34 0.49 26.63 10.67
C TYR A 34 0.14 25.90 9.38
N SER A 35 0.63 24.67 9.30
CA SER A 35 0.32 23.69 8.28
C SER A 35 0.03 22.35 8.96
N ALA A 36 -0.88 21.59 8.38
CA ALA A 36 -1.09 20.20 8.73
C ALA A 36 -1.54 19.46 7.48
N GLY A 37 -1.10 18.21 7.33
CA GLY A 37 -1.52 17.35 6.24
C GLY A 37 -1.94 15.97 6.73
N LEU A 38 -2.90 15.38 6.03
CA LEU A 38 -3.40 14.03 6.23
C LEU A 38 -3.38 13.28 4.90
N ASP A 39 -2.68 12.16 4.86
CA ASP A 39 -2.65 11.25 3.71
C ASP A 39 -3.34 9.94 4.08
N LEU A 40 -4.31 9.52 3.28
CA LEU A 40 -4.95 8.20 3.36
C LEU A 40 -4.48 7.34 2.19
N GLN A 41 -3.96 6.16 2.49
CA GLN A 41 -3.44 5.23 1.50
C GLN A 41 -4.06 3.84 1.67
N LEU A 42 -4.63 3.32 0.58
CA LEU A 42 -5.10 1.94 0.48
C LEU A 42 -4.26 1.20 -0.58
N ASN A 43 -3.59 0.13 -0.17
CA ASN A 43 -2.86 -0.76 -1.07
C ASN A 43 -3.59 -2.11 -1.14
N LEU A 44 -3.88 -2.57 -2.35
CA LEU A 44 -4.40 -3.91 -2.64
C LEU A 44 -3.29 -4.72 -3.31
N LEU A 45 -2.89 -5.81 -2.66
CA LEU A 45 -1.84 -6.71 -3.12
C LEU A 45 -2.46 -8.02 -3.60
N HIS A 46 -1.83 -8.61 -4.63
CA HIS A 46 -2.28 -9.85 -5.25
C HIS A 46 -3.75 -9.74 -5.72
N LEU A 47 -4.04 -8.68 -6.49
CA LEU A 47 -5.39 -8.36 -6.94
C LEU A 47 -6.01 -9.45 -7.81
N THR A 48 -5.20 -10.24 -8.50
CA THR A 48 -5.62 -11.41 -9.29
C THR A 48 -5.83 -12.67 -8.45
N ASP A 49 -5.42 -12.65 -7.17
CA ASP A 49 -5.51 -13.77 -6.21
C ASP A 49 -4.95 -15.08 -6.77
N GLU A 50 -3.82 -14.98 -7.48
CA GLU A 50 -3.16 -16.13 -8.08
C GLU A 50 -2.31 -16.85 -7.02
N THR A 51 -2.60 -18.14 -6.78
CA THR A 51 -1.81 -18.97 -5.87
C THR A 51 -0.43 -19.24 -6.47
N CYS A 52 0.58 -18.50 -6.03
CA CYS A 52 1.97 -18.72 -6.39
C CYS A 52 2.67 -19.59 -5.34
N TYR A 53 3.60 -20.43 -5.78
CA TYR A 53 4.46 -21.22 -4.89
C TYR A 53 5.87 -20.61 -4.93
N ASP A 54 6.31 -20.06 -3.81
CA ASP A 54 7.68 -19.62 -3.59
C ASP A 54 8.62 -20.82 -3.48
N ALA A 55 9.85 -20.65 -3.98
CA ALA A 55 10.83 -21.67 -4.37
C ALA A 55 10.64 -23.07 -3.77
N SER A 56 10.55 -24.09 -4.64
CA SER A 56 10.52 -25.48 -4.20
C SER A 56 11.91 -25.96 -3.77
N HIS A 57 12.02 -26.50 -2.56
CA HIS A 57 13.21 -27.24 -2.16
C HIS A 57 13.12 -28.65 -2.77
N VAL A 58 13.81 -28.84 -3.90
CA VAL A 58 14.07 -30.14 -4.54
C VAL A 58 12.81 -31.00 -4.73
N GLY A 59 11.68 -30.40 -5.12
CA GLY A 59 10.47 -31.13 -5.50
C GLY A 59 9.68 -31.79 -4.36
N MET A 60 10.04 -31.57 -3.10
CA MET A 60 9.31 -32.13 -1.94
C MET A 60 8.26 -31.17 -1.37
N PHE A 61 8.57 -29.87 -1.29
CA PHE A 61 7.66 -28.84 -0.77
C PHE A 61 7.91 -27.51 -1.48
N ALA A 62 6.91 -26.64 -1.47
CA ALA A 62 7.01 -25.24 -1.89
C ALA A 62 6.17 -24.38 -0.94
N ILE A 63 6.62 -23.16 -0.65
CA ILE A 63 5.91 -22.25 0.26
C ILE A 63 4.82 -21.56 -0.55
N VAL A 64 3.57 -21.56 -0.08
CA VAL A 64 2.48 -20.83 -0.77
C VAL A 64 2.65 -19.34 -0.46
N ALA A 65 2.75 -18.52 -1.51
CA ALA A 65 2.76 -17.07 -1.37
C ALA A 65 1.43 -16.59 -0.75
N PRO A 66 1.44 -15.51 0.05
CA PRO A 66 0.21 -14.93 0.58
C PRO A 66 -0.80 -14.65 -0.54
N GLY A 67 -2.10 -14.88 -0.30
CA GLY A 67 -3.16 -14.54 -1.26
C GLY A 67 -3.42 -13.03 -1.31
N ARG A 68 -4.62 -12.63 -1.77
CA ARG A 68 -5.07 -11.23 -1.74
C ARG A 68 -4.96 -10.62 -0.35
N SER A 69 -4.33 -9.44 -0.26
CA SER A 69 -4.27 -8.66 0.98
C SER A 69 -4.52 -7.18 0.73
N ALA A 70 -4.96 -6.48 1.77
CA ALA A 70 -5.19 -5.05 1.76
C ALA A 70 -4.43 -4.40 2.93
N GLU A 71 -3.84 -3.25 2.68
CA GLU A 71 -3.19 -2.42 3.68
C GLU A 71 -3.82 -1.02 3.64
N LEU A 72 -4.21 -0.51 4.81
CA LEU A 72 -4.73 0.83 4.99
C LEU A 72 -3.80 1.61 5.92
N ALA A 73 -3.30 2.74 5.47
CA ALA A 73 -2.44 3.63 6.24
C ALA A 73 -3.02 5.05 6.28
N ALA A 74 -2.86 5.70 7.44
CA ALA A 74 -3.14 7.10 7.65
C ALA A 74 -1.85 7.80 8.11
N ASN A 75 -1.36 8.76 7.34
CA ASN A 75 -0.12 9.49 7.64
C ASN A 75 -0.46 10.93 7.98
N VAL A 76 0.08 11.42 9.10
CA VAL A 76 -0.13 12.79 9.57
C VAL A 76 1.20 13.55 9.51
N ARG A 77 1.19 14.76 8.93
CA ARG A 77 2.34 15.66 8.83
C ARG A 77 2.02 17.04 9.41
N PHE A 78 2.99 17.67 10.06
CA PHE A 78 2.89 19.01 10.67
C PHE A 78 4.04 19.89 10.21
#